data_AF-A0A1B9KVE5-F1
#
_entry.id   AF-A0A1B9KVE5-F1
#
_cell.length_a   1.000
_cell.length_b   1.000
_cell.length_c   1.000
_cell.angle_alpha   90.00
_cell.angle_beta   90.00
_cell.angle_gamma   90.00
#
_symmetry.space_group_name_H-M   'P 1'
#
loop_
_entity.id
_entity.type
_entity.pdbx_description
1 polymer ?
#
loop_
_entity_poly.entity_id
_entity_poly.type
_entity_poly.pdbx_seq_one_letter_code
_entity_poly.pdbx_strand_id
1 'polypeptide(L)'
;MNNIKRKRRTFNDDFKHQMASLYQHGKSRSKIVAEFDLTSSTLDHWITQASQRGSFKTKDNRSPQEQELITLLKALQQRCMENNILKFEYVLPFHTKPTTLNLLFIKQGE
;
A
#
# COMPACT_ATOMS: atom_id res chain seq x y z
N MET A 1 17.87 23.50 -6.27
CA MET A 1 17.30 22.73 -7.40
C MET A 1 15.78 22.70 -7.24
N ASN A 2 15.04 23.35 -8.12
CA ASN A 2 13.59 23.45 -8.01
C ASN A 2 12.95 22.11 -8.41
N ASN A 3 12.47 21.34 -7.44
CA ASN A 3 11.78 20.07 -7.67
C ASN A 3 10.33 20.35 -8.10
N ILE A 4 10.16 20.76 -9.36
CA ILE A 4 8.84 20.97 -9.97
C ILE A 4 8.22 19.59 -10.17
N LYS A 5 7.33 19.19 -9.25
CA LYS A 5 6.56 17.95 -9.35
C LYS A 5 5.65 18.03 -10.58
N ARG A 6 5.97 17.26 -11.62
CA ARG A 6 5.09 17.10 -12.79
C ARG A 6 3.76 16.47 -12.34
N LYS A 7 2.65 16.99 -12.84
CA LYS A 7 1.32 16.43 -12.57
C LYS A 7 1.28 14.97 -13.03
N ARG A 8 0.79 14.08 -12.17
CA ARG A 8 0.68 12.65 -12.48
C ARG A 8 -0.27 12.45 -13.65
N ARG A 9 0.22 11.83 -14.73
CA ARG A 9 -0.62 11.39 -15.87
C ARG A 9 -1.40 10.14 -15.46
N THR A 10 -2.68 10.08 -15.83
CA THR A 10 -3.55 8.91 -15.61
C THR A 10 -4.00 8.38 -16.97
N PHE A 11 -3.88 7.06 -17.15
CA PHE A 11 -4.25 6.38 -18.38
C PHE A 11 -5.39 5.38 -18.11
N ASN A 12 -6.34 5.28 -19.05
CA ASN A 12 -7.41 4.30 -18.99
C ASN A 12 -6.85 2.87 -19.14
N ASP A 13 -7.56 1.87 -18.62
CA ASP A 13 -7.13 0.48 -18.64
C ASP A 13 -7.09 -0.09 -20.07
N ASP A 14 -8.13 0.16 -20.88
CA ASP A 14 -8.18 -0.26 -22.28
C ASP A 14 -7.01 0.29 -23.09
N PHE A 15 -6.63 1.54 -22.80
CA PHE A 15 -5.49 2.17 -23.46
C PHE A 15 -4.19 1.44 -23.14
N LYS A 16 -3.98 1.03 -21.89
CA LYS A 16 -2.77 0.29 -21.49
C LYS A 16 -2.71 -1.08 -22.16
N HIS A 17 -3.84 -1.77 -22.25
CA HIS A 17 -3.95 -3.04 -22.97
C HIS A 17 -3.61 -2.87 -24.45
N GLN A 18 -4.19 -1.88 -25.12
CA GLN A 18 -3.89 -1.59 -26.53
C GLN A 18 -2.38 -1.35 -26.74
N MET A 19 -1.73 -0.57 -25.87
CA MET A 19 -0.30 -0.32 -25.99
C MET A 19 0.55 -1.59 -25.78
N ALA A 20 0.18 -2.45 -24.84
CA ALA A 20 0.84 -3.73 -24.63
C ALA A 20 0.63 -4.69 -25.81
N SER A 21 -0.58 -4.77 -26.36
CA SER A 21 -0.89 -5.59 -27.54
C SER A 21 -0.13 -5.11 -28.78
N LEU A 22 0.01 -3.79 -28.99
CA LEU A 22 0.81 -3.25 -30.11
C LEU A 22 2.26 -3.74 -30.08
N TYR A 23 2.85 -3.85 -28.90
CA TYR A 23 4.18 -4.41 -28.72
C TYR A 23 4.21 -5.92 -29.05
N GLN A 24 3.22 -6.69 -28.59
CA GLN A 24 3.10 -8.12 -28.92
C GLN A 24 2.93 -8.38 -30.42
N HIS A 25 2.24 -7.48 -31.14
CA HIS A 25 2.09 -7.53 -32.59
C HIS A 25 3.35 -7.05 -33.36
N GLY A 26 4.46 -6.80 -32.68
CA GLY A 26 5.76 -6.52 -33.31
C GLY A 26 6.06 -5.05 -33.60
N LYS A 27 5.26 -4.09 -33.11
CA LYS A 27 5.67 -2.68 -33.17
C LYS A 27 6.87 -2.43 -32.26
N SER A 28 7.87 -1.72 -32.77
CA SER A 28 9.04 -1.32 -32.01
C SER A 28 8.67 -0.41 -30.84
N ARG A 29 9.28 -0.66 -29.66
CA ARG A 29 9.13 0.15 -28.44
C ARG A 29 9.30 1.64 -28.72
N SER A 30 10.39 2.01 -29.39
CA SER A 30 10.73 3.42 -29.64
C SER A 30 9.66 4.14 -30.44
N LYS A 31 8.99 3.43 -31.36
CA LYS A 31 7.90 3.99 -32.17
C LYS A 31 6.64 4.23 -31.34
N ILE A 32 6.26 3.29 -30.48
CA ILE A 32 5.11 3.43 -29.57
C ILE A 32 5.36 4.57 -28.57
N VAL A 33 6.56 4.64 -28.01
CA VAL A 33 6.97 5.69 -27.06
C VAL A 33 6.87 7.07 -27.70
N ALA A 34 7.37 7.22 -28.94
CA ALA A 34 7.35 8.49 -29.67
C ALA A 34 5.93 8.88 -30.14
N GLU A 35 5.14 7.95 -30.66
CA GLU A 35 3.80 8.21 -31.20
C GLU A 35 2.80 8.63 -30.10
N PHE A 36 2.93 8.07 -28.90
CA PHE A 36 1.99 8.29 -27.80
C PHE A 36 2.53 9.16 -26.66
N ASP A 37 3.70 9.80 -26.82
CA ASP A 37 4.41 10.57 -25.78
C ASP A 37 4.48 9.81 -24.44
N LEU A 38 4.79 8.52 -24.53
CA LEU A 38 4.95 7.65 -23.37
C LEU A 38 6.41 7.67 -22.93
N THR A 39 6.65 7.32 -21.67
CA THR A 39 8.03 7.02 -21.22
C THR A 39 8.29 5.54 -21.44
N SER A 40 9.49 5.16 -21.90
CA SER A 40 9.83 3.75 -22.14
C SER A 40 9.55 2.86 -20.92
N SER A 41 9.90 3.33 -19.72
CA SER A 41 9.62 2.63 -18.46
C SER A 41 8.14 2.39 -18.19
N THR A 42 7.28 3.32 -18.61
CA THR A 42 5.82 3.18 -18.46
C THR A 42 5.31 2.04 -19.35
N LEU A 43 5.77 1.98 -20.61
CA LEU A 43 5.40 0.92 -21.54
C LEU A 43 5.91 -0.45 -21.05
N ASP A 44 7.14 -0.50 -20.55
CA ASP A 44 7.72 -1.72 -19.95
C ASP A 44 6.91 -2.24 -18.78
N HIS A 45 6.52 -1.34 -17.88
CA HIS A 45 5.66 -1.68 -16.76
C HIS A 45 4.34 -2.26 -17.25
N TRP A 46 3.76 -1.72 -18.32
CA TRP A 46 2.50 -2.21 -18.85
C TRP A 46 2.60 -3.57 -19.52
N ILE A 47 3.69 -3.83 -20.26
CA ILE A 47 3.94 -5.14 -20.86
C ILE A 47 4.08 -6.22 -19.77
N THR A 48 4.83 -5.93 -18.70
CA THR A 48 5.00 -6.88 -17.59
C THR A 48 3.70 -7.13 -16.84
N GLN A 49 2.89 -6.09 -16.58
CA GLN A 49 1.58 -6.26 -15.93
C GLN A 49 0.60 -7.05 -16.80
N ALA A 50 0.52 -6.75 -18.09
CA ALA A 50 -0.32 -7.47 -19.03
C ALA A 50 0.07 -8.96 -19.11
N SER A 51 1.37 -9.27 -19.14
CA SER A 51 1.86 -10.66 -19.20
C SER A 51 1.65 -11.44 -17.90
N GLN A 52 1.72 -10.79 -16.74
CA GLN A 52 1.68 -11.49 -15.46
C GLN A 52 0.25 -11.68 -14.93
N ARG A 53 -0.63 -10.69 -15.09
CA ARG A 53 -1.87 -10.65 -14.29
C ARG A 53 -3.12 -10.14 -15.00
N GLY A 54 -3.05 -9.72 -16.26
CA GLY A 54 -4.22 -9.32 -17.06
C GLY A 54 -5.04 -8.12 -16.54
N SER A 55 -4.79 -7.63 -15.32
CA SER A 55 -5.41 -6.44 -14.73
C SER A 55 -4.36 -5.40 -14.35
N PHE A 56 -4.60 -4.15 -14.74
CA PHE A 56 -3.75 -3.01 -14.39
C PHE A 56 -4.14 -2.36 -13.06
N LYS A 57 -5.12 -2.90 -12.35
CA LYS A 57 -5.49 -2.43 -11.00
C LYS A 57 -4.63 -3.12 -9.97
N THR A 58 -3.87 -2.33 -9.20
CA THR A 58 -3.01 -2.83 -8.12
C THR A 58 -3.76 -3.61 -7.03
N LYS A 59 -5.08 -3.39 -6.87
CA LYS A 59 -5.92 -4.18 -5.94
C LYS A 59 -6.13 -5.61 -6.40
N ASP A 60 -6.22 -5.85 -7.71
CA ASP A 60 -6.42 -7.18 -8.29
C ASP A 60 -5.09 -7.94 -8.45
N ASN A 61 -3.97 -7.25 -8.20
CA ASN A 61 -2.61 -7.78 -8.29
C ASN A 61 -2.02 -8.23 -6.95
N ARG A 62 -2.83 -8.50 -5.92
CA ARG A 62 -2.35 -9.22 -4.72
C ARG A 62 -2.56 -10.70 -4.91
N SER A 63 -1.53 -11.51 -4.65
CA SER A 63 -1.77 -12.96 -4.57
C SER A 63 -2.68 -13.24 -3.35
N PRO A 64 -3.49 -14.31 -3.38
CA PRO A 64 -4.26 -14.71 -2.20
C PRO A 64 -3.37 -14.89 -0.97
N GLN A 65 -2.15 -15.42 -1.15
CA GLN A 65 -1.18 -15.58 -0.06
C GLN A 65 -0.72 -14.24 0.54
N GLU A 66 -0.46 -13.21 -0.29
CA GLU A 66 -0.07 -11.89 0.22
C GLU A 66 -1.20 -11.20 0.97
N GLN A 67 -2.44 -11.40 0.52
CA GLN A 67 -3.62 -10.88 1.20
C GLN A 67 -3.83 -11.55 2.55
N GLU A 68 -3.65 -12.87 2.63
CA GLU A 68 -3.65 -13.64 3.90
C GLU A 68 -2.52 -13.20 4.84
N LEU A 69 -1.33 -12.93 4.32
CA LEU A 69 -0.22 -12.44 5.13
C LEU A 69 -0.53 -11.06 5.73
N ILE A 70 -1.16 -10.17 4.95
CA ILE A 70 -1.61 -8.85 5.44
C ILE A 70 -2.70 -8.98 6.51
N THR A 71 -3.67 -9.87 6.34
CA THR A 71 -4.72 -10.08 7.36
C THR A 71 -4.15 -10.68 8.63
N LEU A 72 -3.25 -11.66 8.51
CA LEU A 72 -2.54 -12.26 9.65
C LEU A 72 -1.67 -11.25 10.40
N LEU A 73 -0.94 -10.37 9.70
CA LEU A 73 -0.15 -9.31 10.33
C LEU A 73 -1.03 -8.34 11.12
N LYS A 74 -2.18 -7.94 10.56
CA LYS A 74 -3.16 -7.11 11.27
C LYS A 74 -3.73 -7.81 12.51
N ALA A 75 -4.03 -9.10 12.39
CA ALA A 75 -4.53 -9.90 13.51
C ALA A 75 -3.47 -10.05 14.62
N LEU A 76 -2.21 -10.29 14.27
CA LEU A 76 -1.09 -10.33 15.22
C LEU A 76 -0.89 -8.98 15.91
N GLN A 77 -0.94 -7.88 15.15
CA GLN A 77 -0.84 -6.54 15.72
C GLN A 77 -1.96 -6.27 16.73
N GLN A 78 -3.20 -6.64 16.39
CA GLN A 78 -4.35 -6.52 17.30
C GLN A 78 -4.16 -7.36 18.57
N ARG A 79 -3.75 -8.62 18.42
CA ARG A 79 -3.50 -9.54 19.54
C ARG A 79 -2.34 -9.10 20.44
N CYS A 80 -1.30 -8.48 19.87
CA CYS A 80 -0.20 -7.91 20.63
C CYS A 80 -0.64 -6.70 21.45
N MET A 81 -1.53 -5.86 20.91
CA MET A 81 -2.11 -4.74 21.67
C MET A 81 -2.99 -5.25 22.81
N GLU A 82 -3.88 -6.22 22.56
CA GLU A 82 -4.72 -6.86 23.59
C GLU A 82 -3.88 -7.46 24.72
N ASN A 83 -2.85 -8.23 24.37
CA ASN A 83 -1.95 -8.82 25.37
C ASN A 83 -1.14 -7.76 26.11
N ASN A 84 -0.74 -6.66 25.48
CA ASN A 84 -0.05 -5.58 26.17
C ASN A 84 -0.96 -4.88 27.18
N ILE A 85 -2.22 -4.65 26.85
CA ILE A 85 -3.21 -4.08 27.78
C ILE A 85 -3.42 -5.03 28.96
N LEU A 86 -3.65 -6.32 28.69
CA LEU A 86 -3.85 -7.33 29.73
C LEU A 86 -2.60 -7.52 30.60
N LYS A 87 -1.39 -7.47 30.02
CA LYS A 87 -0.13 -7.51 30.77
C LYS A 87 0.06 -6.26 31.62
N PHE A 88 -0.29 -5.06 31.12
CA PHE A 88 -0.29 -3.85 31.93
C PHE A 88 -1.22 -3.99 33.15
N GLU A 89 -2.41 -4.57 32.96
CA GLU A 89 -3.37 -4.82 34.03
C GLU A 89 -2.88 -5.86 35.05
N TYR A 90 -2.18 -6.92 34.61
CA TYR A 90 -1.65 -7.97 35.48
C TYR A 90 -0.33 -7.60 36.19
N VAL A 91 0.50 -6.75 35.57
CA VAL A 91 1.80 -6.33 36.12
C VAL A 91 1.65 -5.14 37.08
N LEU A 92 0.55 -4.38 36.99
CA LEU A 92 0.19 -3.46 38.06
C LEU A 92 -0.34 -4.28 39.24
N PRO A 93 0.39 -4.34 40.37
CA PRO A 93 -0.11 -5.05 41.54
C PRO A 93 -1.42 -4.41 41.99
N PHE A 94 -2.40 -5.24 42.36
CA PHE A 94 -3.71 -4.93 42.92
C PHE A 94 -3.66 -4.13 44.25
N HIS A 95 -2.93 -3.01 44.29
CA HIS A 95 -3.05 -1.99 45.31
C HIS A 95 -2.67 -0.63 44.72
N THR A 96 -3.59 -0.03 43.97
CA THR A 96 -3.86 1.40 44.12
C THR A 96 -5.36 1.60 44.00
N LYS A 97 -5.99 2.00 45.10
CA LYS A 97 -7.41 2.34 45.16
C LYS A 97 -7.74 3.42 44.11
N PRO A 98 -9.00 3.50 43.61
CA PRO A 98 -9.41 4.48 42.58
C PRO A 98 -9.15 5.96 42.94
N THR A 99 -8.79 6.26 44.18
CA THR A 99 -8.47 7.59 44.69
C THR A 99 -7.19 8.19 44.11
N THR A 100 -6.17 7.39 43.74
CA THR A 100 -4.88 7.92 43.29
C THR A 100 -4.80 8.24 41.79
N LEU A 101 -5.66 7.67 40.95
CA LEU A 101 -5.67 7.97 39.51
C LEU A 101 -6.28 9.35 39.21
N ASN A 102 -7.27 9.81 39.98
CA ASN A 102 -7.77 11.18 39.90
C ASN A 102 -6.71 12.21 40.32
N LEU A 103 -5.85 11.86 41.28
CA LEU A 103 -4.83 12.78 41.78
C LEU A 103 -3.65 12.98 40.80
N LEU A 104 -3.33 11.96 40.00
CA LEU A 104 -2.27 12.06 38.98
C LEU A 104 -2.72 12.82 37.74
N PHE A 105 -4.01 12.73 37.37
CA PHE A 105 -4.59 13.50 36.26
C PHE A 105 -4.74 15.00 36.60
N ILE A 106 -5.01 15.35 37.86
CA ILE A 106 -5.11 16.76 38.29
C ILE A 106 -3.71 17.43 38.39
N LYS A 107 -2.63 16.67 38.61
CA LYS A 107 -1.27 17.18 38.76
C LYS A 107 -0.50 17.46 37.45
N GLN A 108 -1.08 17.14 36.29
CA GLN A 108 -0.45 17.34 34.97
C GLN A 108 -1.15 18.43 34.13
N GLY A 109 -2.05 19.21 34.74
CA GLY A 109 -2.85 20.24 34.08
C GLY A 109 -2.72 21.65 34.68
N GLU A 110 -1.75 21.91 35.57
CA GLU A 110 -1.30 23.24 36.00
C GLU A 110 0.22 23.31 36.06
#